data_AF-M4SW44-F1
#
_entry.id   AF-M4SW44-F1
#
_cell.length_a   1.000
_cell.length_b   1.000
_cell.length_c   1.000
_cell.angle_alpha   90.00
_cell.angle_beta   90.00
_cell.angle_gamma   90.00
#
_symmetry.space_group_name_H-M   'P 1'
#
loop_
_entity.id
_entity.type
_entity.pdbx_description
1 polymer ?
#
loop_
_entity_poly.entity_id
_entity_poly.type
_entity_poly.pdbx_seq_one_letter_code
_entity_poly.pdbx_strand_id
1 'polypeptide(L)'
;MVTAARDAARLQGALAEFLEVHSEGATSSKGCLGTDGSRSSAVQGRTGLESAHGACVLSWEPVRPGAAQPTVLTKSGVTGTLATAIAHGALTAGGKSCDINSPHSAFNLNDGGNGVNLGGQRPQIAAGFFSLDGTGLEHEALNAVDSLKGTKPLIYHACQAAGLAEATKTAFKLPKMETKHQEKNFKKQARKYILILKPDDTSKDNEIQTSVQAAFTSEDNLQKIFISQIDETTIPANVSDQAQNEQLGSINEVAKLMRIYLHYKNENAQVIQKQIKKLQKQAMEPNDPKAEAQAKQKECDQNHES
;
A
#
# COMPACT_ATOMS: atom_id res chain seq x y z
N MET A 1 1.29 3.67 -6.42
CA MET A 1 -0.15 3.94 -6.68
C MET A 1 -0.39 4.77 -7.93
N VAL A 2 0.23 5.94 -8.12
CA VAL A 2 0.02 6.78 -9.33
C VAL A 2 0.27 6.04 -10.65
N THR A 3 1.38 5.30 -10.75
CA THR A 3 1.71 4.49 -11.95
C THR A 3 0.64 3.45 -12.25
N ALA A 4 0.16 2.74 -11.23
CA ALA A 4 -0.87 1.72 -11.39
C ALA A 4 -2.19 2.32 -11.88
N ALA A 5 -2.62 3.44 -11.29
CA ALA A 5 -3.82 4.15 -11.72
C ALA A 5 -3.70 4.64 -13.18
N ARG A 6 -2.54 5.21 -13.56
CA ARG A 6 -2.28 5.65 -14.93
C ARG A 6 -2.33 4.49 -15.92
N ASP A 7 -1.70 3.37 -15.61
CA ASP A 7 -1.58 2.25 -16.55
C ASP A 7 -2.94 1.54 -16.74
N ALA A 8 -3.73 1.39 -15.66
CA ALA A 8 -5.11 0.93 -15.75
C ALA A 8 -6.00 1.90 -16.57
N ALA A 9 -5.89 3.21 -16.32
CA ALA A 9 -6.66 4.23 -17.04
C ALA A 9 -6.32 4.27 -18.54
N ARG A 10 -5.06 4.09 -18.92
CA ARG A 10 -4.64 4.00 -20.33
C ARG A 10 -5.28 2.82 -21.04
N LEU A 11 -5.33 1.66 -20.38
CA LEU A 11 -5.99 0.48 -20.94
C LEU A 11 -7.50 0.72 -21.10
N GLN A 12 -8.16 1.22 -20.07
CA GLN A 12 -9.60 1.50 -20.10
C GLN A 12 -9.96 2.52 -21.18
N GLY A 13 -9.20 3.60 -21.33
CA GLY A 13 -9.42 4.60 -22.36
C GLY A 13 -9.31 4.02 -23.77
N ALA A 14 -8.28 3.21 -24.03
CA ALA A 14 -8.09 2.58 -25.34
C ALA A 14 -9.18 1.54 -25.68
N LEU A 15 -9.70 0.82 -24.69
CA LEU A 15 -10.83 -0.09 -24.87
C LEU A 15 -12.13 0.68 -25.11
N ALA A 16 -12.37 1.74 -24.35
CA ALA A 16 -13.57 2.53 -24.48
C ALA A 16 -13.67 3.25 -25.83
N GLU A 17 -12.57 3.83 -26.31
CA GLU A 17 -12.50 4.43 -27.64
C GLU A 17 -12.88 3.42 -28.73
N PHE A 18 -12.33 2.20 -28.65
CA PHE A 18 -12.64 1.14 -29.60
C PHE A 18 -14.13 0.77 -29.59
N LEU A 19 -14.71 0.59 -28.40
CA LEU A 19 -16.13 0.25 -28.25
C LEU A 19 -17.03 1.41 -28.74
N GLU A 20 -16.68 2.65 -28.42
CA GLU A 20 -17.44 3.83 -28.79
C GLU A 20 -17.44 4.04 -30.32
N VAL A 21 -16.26 4.06 -30.95
CA VAL A 21 -16.13 4.21 -32.41
C VAL A 21 -16.91 3.15 -33.17
N HIS A 22 -16.85 1.88 -32.75
CA HIS A 22 -17.52 0.80 -33.47
C HIS A 22 -19.01 0.65 -33.13
N SER A 23 -19.47 1.20 -32.01
CA SER A 23 -20.91 1.26 -31.71
C SER A 23 -21.56 2.44 -32.44
N GLU A 24 -20.96 3.63 -32.42
CA GLU A 24 -21.48 4.83 -33.09
C GLU A 24 -21.37 4.74 -34.62
N GLY A 25 -20.33 4.08 -35.15
CA GLY A 25 -20.15 3.86 -36.59
C GLY A 25 -21.02 2.76 -37.19
N ALA A 26 -21.86 2.09 -36.39
CA ALA A 26 -22.69 0.97 -36.86
C ALA A 26 -24.07 1.42 -37.36
N THR A 27 -24.65 0.59 -38.22
CA THR A 27 -26.02 0.67 -38.74
C THR A 27 -26.71 -0.69 -38.59
N SER A 28 -27.98 -0.79 -38.98
CA SER A 28 -28.71 -2.07 -38.95
C SER A 28 -28.13 -3.16 -39.86
N SER A 29 -27.42 -2.77 -40.92
CA SER A 29 -26.87 -3.68 -41.92
C SER A 29 -25.35 -3.85 -41.83
N LYS A 30 -24.63 -2.89 -41.23
CA LYS A 30 -23.17 -2.92 -41.09
C LYS A 30 -22.71 -2.56 -39.68
N GLY A 31 -21.75 -3.30 -39.14
CA GLY A 31 -21.17 -3.00 -37.83
C GLY A 31 -20.17 -4.03 -37.36
N CYS A 32 -19.36 -3.64 -36.37
CA CYS A 32 -18.23 -4.44 -35.88
C CYS A 32 -18.44 -5.04 -34.48
N LEU A 33 -19.50 -4.63 -33.79
CA LEU A 33 -19.86 -5.14 -32.47
C LEU A 33 -21.21 -5.86 -32.56
N GLY A 34 -21.28 -7.10 -32.11
CA GLY A 34 -22.53 -7.88 -32.05
C GLY A 34 -23.30 -7.62 -30.76
N THR A 35 -24.63 -7.58 -30.83
CA THR A 35 -25.49 -7.50 -29.63
C THR A 35 -25.43 -8.78 -28.80
N ASP A 36 -25.13 -9.91 -29.44
CA ASP A 36 -25.00 -11.24 -28.86
C ASP A 36 -24.12 -12.14 -29.75
N GLY A 37 -23.95 -13.40 -29.35
CA GLY A 37 -23.31 -14.43 -30.19
C GLY A 37 -24.21 -14.98 -31.31
N SER A 38 -25.45 -14.48 -31.46
CA SER A 38 -26.48 -15.00 -32.39
C SER A 38 -26.38 -14.45 -33.81
N ARG A 39 -25.36 -13.62 -34.08
CA ARG A 39 -24.89 -13.28 -35.44
C ARG A 39 -25.85 -12.40 -36.26
N SER A 40 -26.87 -11.79 -35.66
CA SER A 40 -27.97 -11.16 -36.43
C SER A 40 -28.01 -9.64 -36.37
N SER A 41 -27.54 -9.03 -35.28
CA SER A 41 -27.68 -7.58 -35.03
C SER A 41 -26.37 -6.93 -34.59
N ALA A 42 -26.08 -5.75 -35.15
CA ALA A 42 -24.97 -4.91 -34.72
C ALA A 42 -25.41 -3.98 -33.58
N VAL A 43 -24.53 -3.75 -32.62
CA VAL A 43 -24.69 -2.74 -31.57
C VAL A 43 -24.63 -1.35 -32.22
N GLN A 44 -25.65 -0.53 -32.00
CA GLN A 44 -25.77 0.81 -32.57
C GLN A 44 -25.83 1.88 -31.47
N GLY A 45 -24.87 2.79 -31.54
CA GLY A 45 -24.69 3.88 -30.59
C GLY A 45 -24.38 3.43 -29.17
N ARG A 46 -24.02 4.40 -28.34
CA ARG A 46 -23.68 4.20 -26.93
C ARG A 46 -24.82 3.57 -26.13
N THR A 47 -26.06 4.03 -26.30
CA THR A 47 -27.21 3.46 -25.59
C THR A 47 -27.44 1.99 -25.96
N GLY A 48 -27.20 1.62 -27.23
CA GLY A 48 -27.27 0.22 -27.66
C GLY A 48 -26.17 -0.62 -27.03
N LEU A 49 -24.95 -0.09 -26.90
CA LEU A 49 -23.83 -0.76 -26.26
C LEU A 49 -24.11 -1.02 -24.77
N GLU A 50 -24.57 -0.01 -24.03
CA GLU A 50 -24.90 -0.11 -22.62
C GLU A 50 -26.09 -1.05 -22.38
N SER A 51 -27.06 -1.09 -23.30
CA SER A 51 -28.23 -1.98 -23.21
C SER A 51 -27.89 -3.44 -23.50
N ALA A 52 -27.05 -3.70 -24.51
CA ALA A 52 -26.61 -5.06 -24.86
C ALA A 52 -25.60 -5.61 -23.84
N HIS A 53 -24.74 -4.74 -23.31
CA HIS A 53 -23.64 -5.10 -22.43
C HIS A 53 -23.59 -4.13 -21.24
N GLY A 54 -24.42 -4.36 -20.23
CA GLY A 54 -24.57 -3.46 -19.07
C GLY A 54 -23.28 -3.20 -18.25
N ALA A 55 -22.23 -3.99 -18.44
CA ALA A 55 -20.91 -3.77 -17.86
C ALA A 55 -20.01 -2.82 -18.69
N CYS A 56 -20.38 -2.51 -19.93
CA CYS A 56 -19.63 -1.64 -20.85
C CYS A 56 -19.99 -0.17 -20.65
N VAL A 57 -19.91 0.31 -19.41
CA VAL A 57 -20.19 1.70 -19.04
C VAL A 57 -18.92 2.38 -18.57
N LEU A 58 -18.57 3.51 -19.18
CA LEU A 58 -17.54 4.39 -18.64
C LEU A 58 -18.12 5.23 -17.50
N SER A 59 -17.55 5.08 -16.31
CA SER A 59 -17.82 5.99 -15.19
C SER A 59 -16.94 7.24 -15.30
N TRP A 60 -17.57 8.41 -15.23
CA TRP A 60 -16.91 9.71 -15.13
C TRP A 60 -16.86 10.25 -13.70
N GLU A 61 -17.22 9.41 -12.73
CA GLU A 61 -17.20 9.79 -11.32
C GLU A 61 -15.77 10.09 -10.84
N PRO A 62 -15.60 11.04 -9.91
CA PRO A 62 -14.29 11.28 -9.30
C PRO A 62 -13.72 10.02 -8.66
N VAL A 63 -12.41 9.81 -8.81
CA VAL A 63 -11.71 8.70 -8.17
C VAL A 63 -11.85 8.80 -6.66
N ARG A 64 -12.42 7.76 -6.04
CA ARG A 64 -12.54 7.63 -4.59
C ARG A 64 -11.69 6.46 -4.09
N PRO A 65 -11.20 6.51 -2.84
CA PRO A 65 -10.60 5.35 -2.21
C PRO A 65 -11.58 4.17 -2.23
N GLY A 66 -11.12 3.02 -2.72
CA GLY A 66 -11.88 1.78 -2.77
C GLY A 66 -10.99 0.60 -2.43
N ALA A 67 -11.60 -0.46 -1.88
CA ALA A 67 -10.91 -1.70 -1.52
C ALA A 67 -11.19 -2.85 -2.49
N ALA A 68 -11.99 -2.61 -3.53
CA ALA A 68 -12.34 -3.62 -4.51
C ALA A 68 -11.10 -4.02 -5.33
N GLN A 69 -10.83 -5.32 -5.37
CA GLN A 69 -9.77 -5.88 -6.21
C GLN A 69 -10.32 -6.20 -7.60
N PRO A 70 -9.55 -5.97 -8.68
CA PRO A 70 -9.94 -6.39 -10.01
C PRO A 70 -9.98 -7.92 -10.10
N THR A 71 -11.03 -8.46 -10.75
CA THR A 71 -11.20 -9.92 -10.94
C THR A 71 -10.84 -10.36 -12.36
N VAL A 72 -10.94 -9.45 -13.34
CA VAL A 72 -10.65 -9.73 -14.77
C VAL A 72 -9.17 -9.53 -15.10
N LEU A 73 -8.52 -8.56 -14.45
CA LEU A 73 -7.09 -8.31 -14.56
C LEU A 73 -6.42 -8.77 -13.28
N THR A 74 -5.48 -9.70 -13.40
CA THR A 74 -4.64 -10.16 -12.30
C THR A 74 -3.18 -9.85 -12.61
N LYS A 75 -2.30 -10.00 -11.63
CA LYS A 75 -0.85 -9.89 -11.84
C LYS A 75 -0.33 -10.84 -12.93
N SER A 76 -0.89 -12.05 -13.02
CA SER A 76 -0.45 -13.07 -13.98
C SER A 76 -0.97 -12.79 -15.39
N GLY A 77 -2.14 -12.16 -15.51
CA GLY A 77 -2.77 -11.88 -16.80
C GLY A 77 -4.29 -11.66 -16.71
N VAL A 78 -4.93 -11.70 -17.89
CA VAL A 78 -6.37 -11.58 -18.05
C VAL A 78 -7.05 -12.92 -17.76
N THR A 79 -8.21 -12.87 -17.10
CA THR A 79 -9.03 -14.06 -16.76
C THR A 79 -10.27 -14.17 -17.65
N GLY A 80 -11.01 -15.28 -17.51
CA GLY A 80 -12.24 -15.52 -18.28
C GLY A 80 -11.97 -15.94 -19.73
N THR A 81 -12.88 -15.58 -20.64
CA THR A 81 -12.83 -16.02 -22.05
C THR A 81 -11.58 -15.54 -22.78
N LEU A 82 -11.04 -14.38 -22.40
CA LEU A 82 -9.83 -13.79 -23.00
C LEU A 82 -8.53 -14.28 -22.34
N ALA A 83 -8.61 -15.28 -21.45
CA ALA A 83 -7.43 -15.93 -20.90
C ALA A 83 -6.73 -16.80 -21.96
N THR A 84 -7.50 -17.41 -22.87
CA THR A 84 -7.03 -18.35 -23.89
C THR A 84 -7.19 -17.76 -25.27
N ALA A 85 -6.39 -18.25 -26.24
CA ALA A 85 -6.49 -17.81 -27.62
C ALA A 85 -7.89 -18.12 -28.21
N ILE A 86 -8.41 -17.21 -29.04
CA ILE A 86 -9.68 -17.38 -29.76
C ILE A 86 -9.41 -17.18 -31.24
N ALA A 87 -9.73 -18.21 -32.03
CA ALA A 87 -9.60 -18.18 -33.48
C ALA A 87 -10.67 -17.28 -34.12
N HIS A 88 -10.35 -16.75 -35.29
CA HIS A 88 -11.19 -15.84 -36.07
C HIS A 88 -12.67 -16.26 -36.19
N GLY A 89 -12.94 -17.50 -36.57
CA GLY A 89 -14.33 -17.98 -36.77
C GLY A 89 -15.17 -18.07 -35.50
N ALA A 90 -14.54 -18.02 -34.32
CA ALA A 90 -15.22 -17.95 -33.04
C ALA A 90 -15.39 -16.51 -32.53
N LEU A 91 -14.53 -15.58 -32.98
CA LEU A 91 -14.65 -14.15 -32.67
C LEU A 91 -15.71 -13.45 -33.52
N THR A 92 -15.94 -13.92 -34.74
CA THR A 92 -16.61 -13.15 -35.77
C THR A 92 -17.86 -13.87 -36.26
N ALA A 93 -18.91 -13.11 -36.52
CA ALA A 93 -20.17 -13.68 -36.96
C ALA A 93 -21.04 -12.68 -37.72
N GLY A 94 -21.99 -13.19 -38.52
CA GLY A 94 -23.16 -12.43 -38.96
C GLY A 94 -23.05 -11.61 -40.23
N GLY A 95 -21.92 -11.67 -40.94
CA GLY A 95 -21.78 -11.07 -42.28
C GLY A 95 -22.06 -9.56 -42.34
N LYS A 96 -21.92 -8.83 -41.21
CA LYS A 96 -22.23 -7.39 -41.10
C LYS A 96 -21.14 -6.47 -41.66
N SER A 97 -20.34 -6.96 -42.62
CA SER A 97 -19.34 -6.16 -43.36
C SER A 97 -18.45 -5.32 -42.44
N CYS A 98 -17.90 -5.93 -41.39
CA CYS A 98 -16.95 -5.26 -40.51
C CYS A 98 -15.56 -5.27 -41.16
N ASP A 99 -15.15 -4.13 -41.72
CA ASP A 99 -13.93 -4.04 -42.53
C ASP A 99 -12.63 -4.21 -41.74
N ILE A 100 -12.65 -3.95 -40.43
CA ILE A 100 -11.51 -4.29 -39.55
C ILE A 100 -11.32 -5.80 -39.39
N ASN A 101 -12.34 -6.61 -39.71
CA ASN A 101 -12.28 -8.06 -39.66
C ASN A 101 -12.03 -8.67 -41.05
N SER A 102 -10.98 -8.19 -41.69
CA SER A 102 -10.50 -8.66 -42.99
C SER A 102 -9.08 -9.21 -42.84
N PRO A 103 -8.67 -10.18 -43.66
CA PRO A 103 -7.33 -10.76 -43.56
C PRO A 103 -6.25 -9.71 -43.87
N HIS A 104 -5.06 -9.82 -43.28
CA HIS A 104 -3.99 -8.83 -43.50
C HIS A 104 -3.54 -8.72 -44.96
N SER A 105 -3.82 -9.73 -45.79
CA SER A 105 -3.50 -9.75 -47.21
C SER A 105 -4.46 -8.90 -48.06
N ALA A 106 -5.62 -8.56 -47.51
CA ALA A 106 -6.66 -7.74 -48.13
C ALA A 106 -7.41 -6.97 -47.04
N PHE A 107 -6.70 -6.08 -46.34
CA PHE A 107 -7.25 -5.33 -45.21
C PHE A 107 -8.20 -4.21 -45.71
N ASN A 108 -9.49 -4.43 -45.52
CA ASN A 108 -10.58 -3.61 -46.07
C ASN A 108 -10.72 -2.23 -45.40
N LEU A 109 -10.23 -2.02 -44.17
CA LEU A 109 -10.31 -0.70 -43.53
C LEU A 109 -9.57 0.36 -44.37
N ASN A 110 -8.50 -0.03 -45.07
CA ASN A 110 -7.71 0.87 -45.90
C ASN A 110 -8.30 1.06 -47.31
N ASP A 111 -8.99 0.05 -47.84
CA ASP A 111 -9.75 0.10 -49.10
C ASP A 111 -10.87 -0.94 -49.03
N GLY A 112 -12.11 -0.49 -48.79
CA GLY A 112 -13.23 -1.38 -48.51
C GLY A 112 -13.61 -2.34 -49.66
N GLY A 113 -13.31 -1.98 -50.91
CA GLY A 113 -13.70 -2.76 -52.08
C GLY A 113 -12.63 -3.76 -52.53
N ASN A 114 -11.37 -3.37 -52.45
CA ASN A 114 -10.25 -4.16 -52.98
C ASN A 114 -9.38 -4.77 -51.88
N GLY A 115 -9.41 -4.19 -50.66
CA GLY A 115 -8.48 -4.49 -49.59
C GLY A 115 -7.06 -4.05 -49.91
N VAL A 116 -6.25 -3.88 -48.87
CA VAL A 116 -4.81 -3.59 -49.02
C VAL A 116 -3.97 -4.65 -48.31
N ASN A 117 -2.95 -5.17 -48.99
CA ASN A 117 -1.98 -6.07 -48.36
C ASN A 117 -1.05 -5.28 -47.42
N LEU A 118 -1.03 -5.65 -46.15
CA LEU A 118 -0.24 -4.97 -45.12
C LEU A 118 1.24 -5.40 -45.06
N GLY A 119 1.72 -6.24 -45.98
CA GLY A 119 3.14 -6.57 -46.11
C GLY A 119 3.74 -7.23 -44.87
N GLY A 120 2.97 -8.10 -44.19
CA GLY A 120 3.38 -8.78 -42.97
C GLY A 120 3.21 -7.99 -41.68
N GLN A 121 2.73 -6.73 -41.74
CA GLN A 121 2.31 -6.00 -40.56
C GLN A 121 1.07 -6.67 -39.93
N ARG A 122 1.03 -6.71 -38.60
CA ARG A 122 -0.11 -7.22 -37.82
C ARG A 122 -0.64 -6.12 -36.91
N PRO A 123 -1.55 -5.25 -37.41
CA PRO A 123 -2.17 -4.23 -36.59
C PRO A 123 -2.79 -4.84 -35.33
N GLN A 124 -2.64 -4.10 -34.24
CA GLN A 124 -3.25 -4.42 -32.96
C GLN A 124 -4.37 -3.41 -32.70
N ILE A 125 -5.52 -3.91 -32.27
CA ILE A 125 -6.71 -3.10 -31.99
C ILE A 125 -7.24 -3.39 -30.59
N ALA A 126 -8.14 -2.53 -30.11
CA ALA A 126 -8.70 -2.61 -28.75
C ALA A 126 -7.58 -2.77 -27.70
N ALA A 127 -6.63 -1.84 -27.67
CA ALA A 127 -5.46 -1.88 -26.78
C ALA A 127 -4.54 -3.11 -26.90
N GLY A 128 -4.63 -3.85 -28.01
CA GLY A 128 -3.84 -5.06 -28.26
C GLY A 128 -4.52 -6.36 -27.86
N PHE A 129 -5.80 -6.31 -27.49
CA PHE A 129 -6.60 -7.51 -27.23
C PHE A 129 -6.83 -8.33 -28.50
N PHE A 130 -6.90 -7.68 -29.66
CA PHE A 130 -7.04 -8.36 -30.94
C PHE A 130 -5.91 -7.98 -31.89
N SER A 131 -5.48 -8.94 -32.69
CA SER A 131 -4.54 -8.77 -33.79
C SER A 131 -5.17 -9.27 -35.09
N LEU A 132 -4.52 -8.96 -36.21
CA LEU A 132 -4.90 -9.48 -37.51
C LEU A 132 -3.99 -10.62 -37.96
N ASP A 133 -4.61 -11.69 -38.44
CA ASP A 133 -3.96 -12.84 -39.05
C ASP A 133 -4.31 -12.97 -40.55
N GLY A 134 -4.02 -14.13 -41.13
CA GLY A 134 -4.32 -14.42 -42.54
C GLY A 134 -5.81 -14.63 -42.84
N THR A 135 -6.67 -14.66 -41.82
CA THR A 135 -8.12 -14.89 -41.93
C THR A 135 -8.95 -13.70 -41.42
N GLY A 136 -8.41 -12.90 -40.51
CA GLY A 136 -9.06 -11.69 -39.99
C GLY A 136 -8.63 -11.44 -38.55
N LEU A 137 -9.56 -10.98 -37.72
CA LEU A 137 -9.27 -10.75 -36.30
C LEU A 137 -9.02 -12.08 -35.57
N GLU A 138 -7.99 -12.09 -34.74
CA GLU A 138 -7.66 -13.16 -33.80
C GLU A 138 -7.42 -12.58 -32.40
N HIS A 139 -7.50 -13.45 -31.40
CA HIS A 139 -7.16 -13.13 -30.03
C HIS A 139 -6.08 -14.11 -29.55
N GLU A 140 -4.95 -13.57 -29.11
CA GLU A 140 -3.88 -14.36 -28.48
C GLU A 140 -4.16 -14.52 -26.99
N ALA A 141 -3.75 -15.65 -26.40
CA ALA A 141 -3.93 -15.91 -24.97
C ALA A 141 -3.26 -14.82 -24.10
N LEU A 142 -4.00 -14.29 -23.13
CA LEU A 142 -3.53 -13.22 -22.22
C LEU A 142 -3.37 -13.68 -20.76
N ASN A 143 -3.46 -14.97 -20.47
CA ASN A 143 -3.30 -15.53 -19.12
C ASN A 143 -1.85 -15.48 -18.58
N ALA A 144 -0.85 -15.28 -19.44
CA ALA A 144 0.58 -15.25 -19.08
C ALA A 144 1.27 -13.99 -19.62
N VAL A 145 0.97 -12.84 -19.00
CA VAL A 145 1.24 -11.52 -19.56
C VAL A 145 2.71 -11.10 -19.54
N ASP A 146 3.55 -11.70 -18.67
CA ASP A 146 4.98 -11.38 -18.59
C ASP A 146 5.70 -11.60 -19.93
N SER A 147 5.32 -12.65 -20.66
CA SER A 147 5.85 -12.95 -22.00
C SER A 147 5.44 -11.92 -23.06
N LEU A 148 4.38 -11.15 -22.78
CA LEU A 148 3.76 -10.20 -23.71
C LEU A 148 4.20 -8.76 -23.47
N LYS A 149 5.16 -8.52 -22.57
CA LYS A 149 5.64 -7.17 -22.22
C LYS A 149 6.04 -6.33 -23.44
N GLY A 150 6.72 -6.93 -24.41
CA GLY A 150 7.17 -6.25 -25.62
C GLY A 150 6.09 -6.08 -26.69
N THR A 151 5.13 -7.01 -26.75
CA THR A 151 4.14 -7.08 -27.84
C THR A 151 2.78 -6.51 -27.45
N LYS A 152 2.42 -6.50 -26.16
CA LYS A 152 1.15 -5.98 -25.61
C LYS A 152 1.41 -5.14 -24.35
N PRO A 153 2.16 -4.03 -24.47
CA PRO A 153 2.64 -3.27 -23.30
C PRO A 153 1.51 -2.68 -22.44
N LEU A 154 0.39 -2.26 -23.05
CA LEU A 154 -0.76 -1.72 -22.32
C LEU A 154 -1.38 -2.77 -21.38
N ILE A 155 -1.61 -3.98 -21.89
CA ILE A 155 -2.19 -5.10 -21.13
C ILE A 155 -1.23 -5.55 -20.04
N TYR A 156 0.06 -5.68 -20.37
CA TYR A 156 1.12 -6.00 -19.40
C TYR A 156 1.12 -5.02 -18.21
N HIS A 157 1.21 -3.72 -18.48
CA HIS A 157 1.30 -2.72 -17.42
C HIS A 157 0.01 -2.62 -16.58
N ALA A 158 -1.16 -2.83 -17.19
CA ALA A 158 -2.42 -2.89 -16.45
C ALA A 158 -2.52 -4.12 -15.53
N CYS A 159 -2.02 -5.28 -15.95
CA CYS A 159 -1.94 -6.49 -15.10
C CYS A 159 -0.97 -6.28 -13.93
N GLN A 160 0.18 -5.65 -14.17
CA GLN A 160 1.11 -5.28 -13.09
C GLN A 160 0.47 -4.28 -12.11
N ALA A 161 -0.34 -3.34 -12.61
CA ALA A 161 -1.10 -2.40 -11.79
C ALA A 161 -2.11 -3.10 -10.88
N ALA A 162 -2.82 -4.11 -11.41
CA ALA A 162 -3.76 -4.93 -10.63
C ALA A 162 -3.06 -5.63 -9.45
N GLY A 163 -1.88 -6.22 -9.68
CA GLY A 163 -1.10 -6.84 -8.59
C GLY A 163 -0.58 -5.86 -7.52
N LEU A 164 -0.50 -4.55 -7.82
CA LEU A 164 -0.11 -3.54 -6.83
C LEU A 164 -1.29 -3.07 -5.96
N ALA A 165 -2.53 -3.25 -6.41
CA ALA A 165 -3.72 -2.99 -5.59
C ALA A 165 -3.84 -3.98 -4.42
N GLU A 166 -3.18 -5.13 -4.52
CA GLU A 166 -3.09 -6.14 -3.46
C GLU A 166 -2.09 -5.77 -2.35
N ALA A 167 -1.29 -4.71 -2.52
CA ALA A 167 -0.34 -4.26 -1.51
C ALA A 167 -1.08 -3.68 -0.29
N THR A 168 -1.50 -4.57 0.59
CA THR A 168 -2.10 -4.24 1.88
C THR A 168 -1.11 -3.40 2.66
N LYS A 169 -1.57 -2.34 3.32
CA LYS A 169 -0.79 -1.75 4.42
C LYS A 169 -0.54 -2.88 5.40
N THR A 170 0.71 -3.34 5.50
CA THR A 170 1.08 -4.34 6.48
C THR A 170 0.77 -3.73 7.84
N ALA A 171 -0.23 -4.29 8.54
CA ALA A 171 -0.48 -3.90 9.92
C ALA A 171 0.84 -4.06 10.69
N PHE A 172 1.15 -3.10 11.55
CA PHE A 172 2.29 -3.24 12.44
C PHE A 172 2.10 -4.53 13.23
N LYS A 173 3.04 -5.46 13.06
CA LYS A 173 3.11 -6.67 13.86
C LYS A 173 4.28 -6.50 14.80
N LEU A 174 4.07 -6.85 16.06
CA LEU A 174 5.18 -6.94 16.98
C LEU A 174 6.19 -7.92 16.38
N PRO A 175 7.44 -7.51 16.18
CA PRO A 175 8.48 -8.40 15.68
C PRO A 175 8.74 -9.55 16.65
N LYS A 176 9.02 -10.74 16.10
CA LYS A 176 9.49 -11.87 16.91
C LYS A 176 10.91 -11.66 17.39
N MET A 177 11.15 -11.87 18.68
CA MET A 177 12.48 -11.67 19.29
C MET A 177 13.54 -12.64 18.76
N GLU A 178 13.08 -13.83 18.36
CA GLU A 178 13.85 -14.88 17.70
C GLU A 178 14.60 -14.39 16.46
N THR A 179 14.10 -13.35 15.79
CA THR A 179 14.68 -12.81 14.55
C THR A 179 15.17 -11.37 14.69
N LYS A 180 14.55 -10.58 15.56
CA LYS A 180 14.84 -9.14 15.65
C LYS A 180 16.22 -8.79 16.19
N HIS A 181 16.80 -9.62 17.05
CA HIS A 181 18.17 -9.40 17.54
C HIS A 181 19.21 -9.39 16.40
N GLN A 182 18.85 -9.88 15.22
CA GLN A 182 19.70 -9.88 14.03
C GLN A 182 19.56 -8.59 13.19
N GLU A 183 18.49 -7.81 13.39
CA GLU A 183 18.25 -6.58 12.63
C GLU A 183 19.27 -5.49 12.98
N LYS A 184 19.89 -4.91 11.95
CA LYS A 184 20.92 -3.86 12.09
C LYS A 184 20.47 -2.69 12.95
N ASN A 185 19.24 -2.20 12.74
CA ASN A 185 18.70 -1.07 13.48
C ASN A 185 18.43 -1.43 14.94
N PHE A 186 17.92 -2.64 15.20
CA PHE A 186 17.69 -3.11 16.56
C PHE A 186 19.00 -3.25 17.33
N LYS A 187 20.02 -3.89 16.75
CA LYS A 187 21.36 -4.03 17.37
C LYS A 187 21.95 -2.67 17.75
N LYS A 188 21.85 -1.69 16.86
CA LYS A 188 22.33 -0.33 17.11
C LYS A 188 21.68 0.31 18.35
N GLN A 189 20.37 0.11 18.54
CA GLN A 189 19.66 0.63 19.72
C GLN A 189 19.93 -0.21 20.98
N ALA A 190 20.01 -1.54 20.85
CA ALA A 190 20.31 -2.44 21.96
C ALA A 190 21.71 -2.17 22.54
N ARG A 191 22.71 -1.91 21.70
CA ARG A 191 24.04 -1.45 22.14
C ARG A 191 23.93 -0.22 23.02
N LYS A 192 23.20 0.80 22.57
CA LYS A 192 23.08 2.08 23.27
C LYS A 192 22.29 2.00 24.58
N TYR A 193 21.14 1.33 24.56
CA TYR A 193 20.16 1.43 25.65
C TYR A 193 20.14 0.23 26.59
N ILE A 194 20.67 -0.92 26.17
CA ILE A 194 20.70 -2.15 26.98
C ILE A 194 22.14 -2.44 27.43
N LEU A 195 23.10 -2.39 26.50
CA LEU A 195 24.51 -2.68 26.80
C LEU A 195 25.31 -1.43 27.19
N ILE A 196 24.71 -0.23 27.08
CA ILE A 196 25.33 1.06 27.40
C ILE A 196 26.67 1.26 26.64
N LEU A 197 26.69 0.83 25.39
CA LEU A 197 27.80 0.97 24.45
C LEU A 197 27.53 2.05 23.41
N LYS A 198 28.57 2.43 22.66
CA LYS A 198 28.38 3.28 21.47
C LYS A 198 27.58 2.51 20.41
N PRO A 199 26.75 3.20 19.60
CA PRO A 199 25.89 2.52 18.62
C PRO A 199 26.62 1.67 17.58
N ASP A 200 27.86 2.03 17.28
CA ASP A 200 28.79 1.38 16.34
C ASP A 200 29.72 0.35 16.99
N ASP A 201 29.72 0.24 18.31
CA ASP A 201 30.54 -0.73 19.05
C ASP A 201 29.88 -2.12 18.99
N THR A 202 30.49 -3.03 18.22
CA THR A 202 29.97 -4.39 17.97
C THR A 202 30.58 -5.44 18.89
N SER A 203 31.39 -5.05 19.88
CA SER A 203 32.17 -5.96 20.73
C SER A 203 31.33 -6.96 21.53
N LYS A 204 30.05 -6.62 21.78
CA LYS A 204 29.11 -7.42 22.58
C LYS A 204 27.83 -7.79 21.85
N ASP A 205 27.88 -7.86 20.52
CA ASP A 205 26.70 -8.21 19.71
C ASP A 205 26.12 -9.59 20.05
N ASN A 206 26.98 -10.53 20.47
CA ASN A 206 26.60 -11.86 20.94
C ASN A 206 25.82 -11.85 22.26
N GLU A 207 25.97 -10.81 23.10
CA GLU A 207 25.25 -10.67 24.37
C GLU A 207 23.83 -10.10 24.18
N ILE A 208 23.53 -9.46 23.03
CA ILE A 208 22.28 -8.72 22.79
C ILE A 208 21.05 -9.58 23.03
N GLN A 209 21.00 -10.81 22.51
CA GLN A 209 19.81 -11.66 22.65
C GLN A 209 19.51 -11.94 24.12
N THR A 210 20.53 -12.36 24.89
CA THR A 210 20.39 -12.67 26.32
C THR A 210 20.07 -11.42 27.13
N SER A 211 20.73 -10.29 26.89
CA SER A 211 20.46 -9.04 27.62
C SER A 211 19.07 -8.48 27.35
N VAL A 212 18.57 -8.64 26.13
CA VAL A 212 17.21 -8.25 25.76
C VAL A 212 16.18 -9.18 26.42
N GLN A 213 16.41 -10.50 26.41
CA GLN A 213 15.55 -11.46 27.12
C GLN A 213 15.53 -11.18 28.63
N ALA A 214 16.68 -10.84 29.22
CA ALA A 214 16.75 -10.46 30.63
C ALA A 214 16.00 -9.14 30.92
N ALA A 215 16.12 -8.15 30.04
CA ALA A 215 15.45 -6.85 30.21
C ALA A 215 13.91 -6.95 30.10
N PHE A 216 13.40 -7.86 29.28
CA PHE A 216 11.96 -7.95 29.00
C PHE A 216 11.28 -9.26 29.43
N THR A 217 12.00 -10.14 30.13
CA THR A 217 11.59 -11.40 30.79
C THR A 217 10.93 -12.50 29.93
N SER A 218 10.16 -12.18 28.86
CA SER A 218 9.61 -13.12 27.87
C SER A 218 9.00 -12.40 26.66
N GLU A 219 8.69 -13.13 25.58
CA GLU A 219 7.96 -12.58 24.42
C GLU A 219 6.52 -12.18 24.77
N ASP A 220 5.84 -12.94 25.65
CA ASP A 220 4.51 -12.59 26.16
C ASP A 220 4.54 -11.29 26.99
N ASN A 221 5.58 -11.08 27.80
CA ASN A 221 5.75 -9.83 28.55
C ASN A 221 6.08 -8.66 27.62
N LEU A 222 6.84 -8.88 26.54
CA LEU A 222 7.05 -7.86 25.51
C LEU A 222 5.73 -7.44 24.86
N GLN A 223 4.88 -8.40 24.51
CA GLN A 223 3.58 -8.11 23.93
C GLN A 223 2.70 -7.36 24.93
N LYS A 224 2.69 -7.79 26.19
CA LYS A 224 1.96 -7.10 27.26
C LYS A 224 2.46 -5.67 27.49
N ILE A 225 3.77 -5.43 27.48
CA ILE A 225 4.34 -4.09 27.68
C ILE A 225 4.09 -3.20 26.46
N PHE A 226 4.45 -3.67 25.27
CA PHE A 226 4.45 -2.83 24.07
C PHE A 226 3.09 -2.69 23.38
N ILE A 227 2.15 -3.60 23.65
CA ILE A 227 0.79 -3.53 23.11
C ILE A 227 -0.16 -3.18 24.24
N SER A 228 -0.42 -4.11 25.18
CA SER A 228 -1.50 -3.92 26.16
C SER A 228 -1.29 -2.73 27.10
N GLN A 229 -0.14 -2.61 27.75
CA GLN A 229 0.08 -1.54 28.74
C GLN A 229 0.17 -0.15 28.12
N ILE A 230 0.83 -0.04 26.95
CA ILE A 230 0.88 1.23 26.22
C ILE A 230 -0.54 1.59 25.75
N ASP A 231 -1.27 0.66 25.14
CA ASP A 231 -2.60 0.95 24.62
C ASP A 231 -3.59 1.30 25.74
N GLU A 232 -3.53 0.61 26.88
CA GLU A 232 -4.37 0.82 28.05
C GLU A 232 -4.01 2.08 28.86
N THR A 233 -2.91 2.76 28.54
CA THR A 233 -2.50 3.96 29.28
C THR A 233 -3.55 5.06 29.15
N THR A 234 -4.20 5.39 30.26
CA THR A 234 -5.21 6.45 30.32
C THR A 234 -4.55 7.82 30.19
N ILE A 235 -4.94 8.56 29.17
CA ILE A 235 -4.60 9.96 28.95
C ILE A 235 -5.72 10.83 29.54
N PRO A 236 -5.41 11.68 30.53
CA PRO A 236 -6.39 12.59 31.12
C PRO A 236 -6.95 13.60 30.11
N ALA A 237 -8.23 13.94 30.28
CA ALA A 237 -8.98 14.87 29.43
C ALA A 237 -8.27 16.22 29.19
N ASN A 238 -7.59 16.73 30.22
CA ASN A 238 -6.86 18.00 30.21
C ASN A 238 -5.54 17.97 29.40
N VAL A 239 -5.07 16.78 29.01
CA VAL A 239 -3.86 16.58 28.21
C VAL A 239 -4.20 16.33 26.74
N SER A 240 -5.36 15.73 26.48
CA SER A 240 -5.83 15.36 25.15
C SER A 240 -6.77 16.36 24.47
N ASP A 241 -7.04 17.51 25.11
CA ASP A 241 -8.02 18.51 24.65
C ASP A 241 -9.44 17.89 24.47
N GLN A 242 -9.84 16.97 25.35
CA GLN A 242 -11.13 16.25 25.27
C GLN A 242 -12.02 16.48 26.49
N ALA A 243 -13.30 16.13 26.35
CA ALA A 243 -14.27 16.17 27.45
C ALA A 243 -14.09 15.00 28.45
N GLN A 244 -13.41 13.93 28.05
CA GLN A 244 -13.24 12.71 28.83
C GLN A 244 -11.83 12.14 28.69
N ASN A 245 -11.45 11.31 29.66
CA ASN A 245 -10.23 10.52 29.60
C ASN A 245 -10.34 9.49 28.47
N GLU A 246 -9.22 9.18 27.84
CA GLU A 246 -9.15 8.21 26.75
C GLU A 246 -7.93 7.30 26.89
N GLN A 247 -7.97 6.13 26.27
CA GLN A 247 -6.83 5.21 26.25
C GLN A 247 -5.88 5.58 25.11
N LEU A 248 -4.57 5.56 25.35
CA LEU A 248 -3.56 5.93 24.35
C LEU A 248 -3.69 5.09 23.06
N GLY A 249 -4.03 3.81 23.17
CA GLY A 249 -4.25 2.92 22.02
C GLY A 249 -5.47 3.26 21.18
N SER A 250 -6.40 4.06 21.71
CA SER A 250 -7.57 4.56 20.96
C SER A 250 -7.28 5.83 20.16
N ILE A 251 -6.10 6.44 20.35
CA ILE A 251 -5.71 7.71 19.72
C ILE A 251 -4.98 7.45 18.40
N ASN A 252 -5.69 7.66 17.28
CA ASN A 252 -5.14 7.44 15.94
C ASN A 252 -4.62 8.71 15.26
N GLU A 253 -4.78 9.88 15.89
CA GLU A 253 -4.37 11.17 15.32
C GLU A 253 -2.94 11.53 15.71
N VAL A 254 -2.03 11.59 14.72
CA VAL A 254 -0.60 11.87 14.94
C VAL A 254 -0.37 13.23 15.63
N ALA A 255 -1.13 14.25 15.25
CA ALA A 255 -1.01 15.58 15.86
C ALA A 255 -1.35 15.54 17.35
N LYS A 256 -2.37 14.76 17.73
CA LYS A 256 -2.80 14.55 19.10
C LYS A 256 -1.77 13.77 19.91
N LEU A 257 -1.26 12.67 19.36
CA LEU A 257 -0.15 11.92 19.95
C LEU A 257 1.08 12.81 20.20
N MET A 258 1.38 13.73 19.28
CA MET A 258 2.51 14.65 19.43
C MET A 258 2.29 15.68 20.55
N ARG A 259 1.06 16.19 20.73
CA ARG A 259 0.72 17.07 21.86
C ARG A 259 0.88 16.36 23.19
N ILE A 260 0.36 15.14 23.30
CA ILE A 260 0.48 14.30 24.50
C ILE A 260 1.96 14.06 24.82
N TYR A 261 2.77 13.71 23.82
CA TYR A 261 4.21 13.54 23.99
C TYR A 261 4.89 14.81 24.50
N LEU A 262 4.60 15.98 23.91
CA LEU A 262 5.20 17.26 24.32
C LEU A 262 4.77 17.65 25.73
N HIS A 263 3.52 17.41 26.11
CA HIS A 263 3.02 17.65 27.46
C HIS A 263 3.83 16.86 28.49
N TYR A 264 3.88 15.53 28.37
CA TYR A 264 4.61 14.68 29.31
C TYR A 264 6.12 14.91 29.28
N LYS A 265 6.70 15.27 28.13
CA LYS A 265 8.11 15.66 28.04
C LYS A 265 8.37 16.92 28.89
N ASN A 266 7.50 17.91 28.82
CA ASN A 266 7.63 19.14 29.59
C ASN A 266 7.41 18.88 31.10
N GLU A 267 6.42 18.09 31.47
CA GLU A 267 6.19 17.70 32.87
C GLU A 267 7.40 16.97 33.46
N ASN A 268 7.94 15.98 32.73
CA ASN A 268 9.13 15.25 33.16
C ASN A 268 10.34 16.19 33.35
N ALA A 269 10.53 17.15 32.44
CA ALA A 269 11.58 18.16 32.59
C ALA A 269 11.39 18.99 33.87
N GLN A 270 10.15 19.40 34.19
CA GLN A 270 9.85 20.12 35.42
C GLN A 270 10.08 19.28 36.68
N VAL A 271 9.68 18.01 36.67
CA VAL A 271 9.89 17.08 37.80
C VAL A 271 11.38 16.90 38.06
N ILE A 272 12.18 16.67 37.02
CA ILE A 272 13.64 16.54 37.13
C ILE A 272 14.26 17.83 37.69
N GLN A 273 13.84 19.00 37.19
CA GLN A 273 14.32 20.28 37.73
C GLN A 273 13.97 20.46 39.21
N LYS A 274 12.76 20.06 39.64
CA LYS A 274 12.37 20.10 41.06
C LYS A 274 13.24 19.15 41.91
N GLN A 275 13.53 17.96 41.40
CA GLN A 275 14.41 17.00 42.07
C GLN A 275 15.84 17.53 42.19
N ILE A 276 16.40 18.10 41.11
CA ILE A 276 17.72 18.75 41.15
C ILE A 276 17.74 19.86 42.19
N LYS A 277 16.74 20.75 42.21
CA LYS A 277 16.65 21.81 43.22
C LYS A 277 16.54 21.27 44.64
N LYS A 278 15.80 20.17 44.84
CA LYS A 278 15.68 19.52 46.16
C LYS A 278 17.03 18.96 46.62
N LEU A 279 17.74 18.24 45.74
CA LEU A 279 19.06 17.70 46.01
C LEU A 279 20.09 18.81 46.27
N GLN A 280 20.03 19.92 45.53
CA GLN A 280 20.87 21.09 45.76
C GLN A 280 20.59 21.74 47.12
N LYS A 281 19.32 21.89 47.52
CA LYS A 281 18.97 22.41 48.85
C LYS A 281 19.45 21.49 49.96
N GLN A 282 19.29 20.18 49.83
CA GLN A 282 19.79 19.20 50.79
C GLN A 282 21.32 19.21 50.88
N ALA A 283 22.02 19.52 49.80
CA ALA A 283 23.48 19.69 49.80
C ALA A 283 23.94 21.07 50.34
N MET A 284 23.04 22.05 50.46
CA MET A 284 23.31 23.41 50.93
C MET A 284 22.79 23.68 52.35
N GLU A 285 22.07 22.74 52.98
CA GLU A 285 21.78 22.81 54.41
C GLU A 285 23.11 22.66 55.17
N PRO A 286 23.52 23.67 55.97
CA PRO A 286 24.72 23.53 56.77
C PRO A 286 24.50 22.45 57.82
N ASN A 287 25.45 21.53 57.99
CA ASN A 287 25.70 20.95 59.31
C ASN A 287 25.85 22.15 60.25
N ASP A 288 24.88 22.39 61.13
CA ASP A 288 24.82 23.60 61.96
C ASP A 288 26.10 23.68 62.82
N PRO A 289 27.05 24.58 62.51
CA PRO A 289 28.32 24.64 63.22
C PRO A 289 28.14 25.02 64.69
N LYS A 290 27.01 25.67 65.04
CA LYS A 290 26.69 25.99 66.44
C LYS A 290 26.22 24.77 67.23
N ALA A 291 25.48 23.85 66.60
CA ALA A 291 25.09 22.60 67.23
C ALA A 291 26.31 21.68 67.47
N GLU A 292 27.24 21.64 66.51
CA GLU A 292 28.46 20.84 66.58
C GLU A 292 29.49 21.43 67.57
N ALA A 293 29.59 22.75 67.67
CA ALA A 293 30.43 23.42 68.67
C ALA A 293 29.88 23.29 70.10
N GLN A 294 28.55 23.35 70.29
CA GLN A 294 27.93 23.13 71.61
C GLN A 294 28.02 21.67 72.08
N ALA A 295 27.97 20.70 71.16
CA ALA A 295 28.19 19.29 71.48
C ALA A 295 29.64 19.03 71.92
N LYS A 296 30.63 19.59 71.20
CA LYS A 296 32.05 19.46 71.56
C LYS A 296 32.44 20.21 72.84
N GLN A 297 31.81 21.35 73.13
CA GLN A 297 32.02 22.06 74.39
C GLN A 297 31.50 21.26 75.59
N LYS A 298 30.33 20.61 75.46
CA LYS A 298 29.78 19.72 76.51
C LYS A 298 30.66 18.49 76.76
N GLU A 299 31.29 17.92 75.73
CA GLU A 299 32.26 16.83 75.89
C GLU A 299 33.56 17.27 76.57
N CYS A 300 34.03 18.51 76.33
CA CYS A 300 35.20 19.05 77.02
C CYS A 300 34.92 19.36 78.50
N ASP A 301 33.76 19.92 78.81
CA ASP A 301 33.40 20.29 80.19
C ASP A 301 33.13 19.05 81.08
N GLN A 302 32.70 17.92 80.50
CA GLN A 302 32.51 16.65 81.23
C GLN A 302 33.80 15.90 81.54
N ASN A 303 34.90 16.16 80.82
CA ASN A 303 36.18 15.49 81.02
C ASN A 303 37.16 16.26 81.93
N HIS A 304 36.74 17.39 82.50
CA HIS A 304 37.59 18.23 83.36
C HIS A 304 37.32 18.07 84.88
N GLU A 305 36.32 17.26 85.26
CA GLU A 305 36.01 16.90 86.67
C GLU A 305 36.31 15.42 86.98
N SER A 306 37.46 14.91 86.54
CA SER A 306 37.99 13.61 86.98
C SER A 306 39.45 13.71 87.41
#